data_AF-A0A673IIA1-F1
#
_entry.id   AF-A0A673IIA1-F1
#
_cell.length_a   1.000
_cell.length_b   1.000
_cell.length_c   1.000
_cell.angle_alpha   90.00
_cell.angle_beta   90.00
_cell.angle_gamma   90.00
#
_symmetry.space_group_name_H-M   'P 1'
#
loop_
_entity.id
_entity.type
_entity.pdbx_description
1 polymer ?
#
loop_
_entity_poly.entity_id
_entity_poly.type
_entity_poly.pdbx_seq_one_letter_code
_entity_poly.pdbx_strand_id
1 'polypeptide(L)'
;MKKQNKLRQTQSRRTDASRNLLQSYSAVKRFRLVKPSVPSSAGILPPHSDSHALVSRYRLEQFEDVSGALTAMRFIHASTPATELYLRMYQLESRQLPRRSELRPPDENFLAIGRAMEEIVDDPVDCYWLIRCFVNQFKLKFGDSIPHLPKSLEHFLSQEDAALLAHLKTSGALHSLPYCLWFRRCFAGCLPESSLQRSGHNDGLG
;
A
#
# COMPACT_ATOMS: atom_id res chain seq x y z
N MET A 1 -15.35 -36.40 19.37
CA MET A 1 -14.09 -36.04 18.68
C MET A 1 -14.18 -34.94 17.59
N LYS A 2 -15.32 -34.73 16.88
CA LYS A 2 -15.41 -33.72 15.80
C LYS A 2 -15.40 -32.23 16.25
N LYS A 3 -15.78 -31.90 17.50
CA LYS A 3 -15.82 -30.51 18.01
C LYS A 3 -14.43 -29.90 18.29
N GLN A 4 -13.45 -30.68 18.77
CA GLN A 4 -12.12 -30.16 19.08
C GLN A 4 -11.26 -29.86 17.83
N ASN A 5 -11.43 -30.62 16.75
CA ASN A 5 -10.75 -30.35 15.48
C ASN A 5 -11.26 -29.07 14.80
N LYS A 6 -12.56 -28.76 14.98
CA LYS A 6 -13.16 -27.52 14.45
C LYS A 6 -12.66 -26.30 15.22
N LEU A 7 -12.52 -26.41 16.55
CA LEU A 7 -11.95 -25.36 17.40
C LEU A 7 -10.49 -25.05 17.05
N ARG A 8 -9.66 -26.08 16.84
CA ARG A 8 -8.25 -25.93 16.41
C ARG A 8 -8.10 -25.28 15.03
N GLN A 9 -8.98 -25.61 14.08
CA GLN A 9 -8.99 -24.96 12.76
C GLN A 9 -9.43 -23.50 12.82
N THR A 10 -10.40 -23.14 13.67
CA THR A 10 -10.78 -21.74 13.90
C THR A 10 -9.72 -20.95 14.66
N GLN A 11 -8.98 -21.58 15.59
CA GLN A 11 -7.85 -20.93 16.29
C GLN A 11 -6.68 -20.69 15.31
N SER A 12 -6.37 -21.66 14.44
CA SER A 12 -5.32 -21.54 13.43
C SER A 12 -5.65 -20.49 12.36
N ARG A 13 -6.92 -20.39 11.93
CA ARG A 13 -7.37 -19.35 10.99
C ARG A 13 -7.45 -17.96 11.63
N ARG A 14 -7.73 -17.87 12.94
CA ARG A 14 -7.65 -16.62 13.73
C ARG A 14 -6.23 -16.06 13.74
N THR A 15 -5.21 -16.92 13.91
CA THR A 15 -3.81 -16.49 13.91
C THR A 15 -3.32 -16.05 12.53
N ASP A 16 -3.86 -16.61 11.44
CA ASP A 16 -3.42 -16.28 10.08
C ASP A 16 -4.06 -15.00 9.54
N ALA A 17 -5.32 -14.70 9.86
CA ALA A 17 -5.96 -13.44 9.45
C ALA A 17 -5.44 -12.22 10.24
N SER A 18 -5.25 -12.36 11.56
CA SER A 18 -4.57 -11.36 12.39
C SER A 18 -3.11 -11.20 11.96
N ARG A 19 -2.41 -12.30 11.63
CA ARG A 19 -1.11 -12.21 10.97
C ARG A 19 -1.22 -11.43 9.69
N ASN A 20 -2.12 -11.72 8.76
CA ASN A 20 -2.18 -11.07 7.46
C ASN A 20 -2.44 -9.56 7.55
N LEU A 21 -3.35 -9.10 8.43
CA LEU A 21 -3.52 -7.67 8.72
C LEU A 21 -2.28 -7.07 9.37
N LEU A 22 -1.73 -7.69 10.43
CA LEU A 22 -0.46 -7.29 11.04
C LEU A 22 0.73 -7.43 10.08
N GLN A 23 0.64 -8.21 9.01
CA GLN A 23 1.65 -8.46 7.98
C GLN A 23 1.58 -7.41 6.88
N SER A 24 0.37 -6.98 6.51
CA SER A 24 0.14 -5.78 5.69
C SER A 24 0.60 -4.53 6.45
N TYR A 25 0.28 -4.42 7.74
CA TYR A 25 0.78 -3.34 8.60
C TYR A 25 2.28 -3.46 8.91
N SER A 26 2.84 -4.68 9.03
CA SER A 26 4.28 -4.86 9.20
C SER A 26 5.06 -4.78 7.89
N ALA A 27 4.41 -4.87 6.72
CA ALA A 27 4.99 -4.42 5.46
C ALA A 27 5.23 -2.91 5.53
N VAL A 28 4.23 -2.12 5.94
CA VAL A 28 4.39 -0.68 6.25
C VAL A 28 5.44 -0.44 7.35
N LYS A 29 5.49 -1.29 8.38
CA LYS A 29 6.49 -1.21 9.46
C LYS A 29 7.91 -1.57 9.00
N ARG A 30 8.08 -2.47 8.02
CA ARG A 30 9.39 -2.74 7.41
C ARG A 30 9.91 -1.52 6.70
N PHE A 31 9.08 -0.74 5.99
CA PHE A 31 9.50 0.53 5.38
C PHE A 31 10.10 1.54 6.39
N ARG A 32 9.90 1.35 7.70
CA ARG A 32 10.32 2.29 8.76
C ARG A 32 11.66 1.99 9.46
N LEU A 33 12.38 0.92 9.14
CA LEU A 33 13.59 0.56 9.90
C LEU A 33 14.88 1.28 9.48
N VAL A 34 14.81 2.35 8.72
CA VAL A 34 15.99 3.18 8.46
C VAL A 34 15.60 4.65 8.46
N LYS A 35 16.44 5.46 9.12
CA LYS A 35 16.46 6.92 9.02
C LYS A 35 16.30 7.39 7.55
N PRO A 36 15.83 8.62 7.29
CA PRO A 36 15.51 9.15 5.95
C PRO A 36 16.70 9.26 4.97
N SER A 37 17.79 8.54 5.20
CA SER A 37 18.95 8.49 4.33
C SER A 37 19.19 7.14 3.64
N VAL A 38 18.49 6.03 3.96
CA VAL A 38 18.78 4.75 3.27
C VAL A 38 17.62 3.73 3.29
N PRO A 39 16.76 3.59 2.27
CA PRO A 39 15.67 2.60 2.24
C PRO A 39 16.15 1.17 1.92
N SER A 40 16.70 0.43 2.89
CA SER A 40 17.16 -0.97 2.70
C SER A 40 16.08 -2.04 2.93
N SER A 41 14.97 -1.71 3.59
CA SER A 41 13.92 -2.68 3.98
C SER A 41 12.76 -2.83 2.99
N ALA A 42 12.69 -1.94 1.99
CA ALA A 42 11.69 -1.94 0.94
C ALA A 42 12.07 -2.77 -0.29
N GLY A 43 13.25 -3.42 -0.27
CA GLY A 43 13.91 -3.96 -1.47
C GLY A 43 14.37 -2.85 -2.43
N ILE A 44 14.42 -1.60 -1.93
CA ILE A 44 14.83 -0.43 -2.70
C ILE A 44 16.35 -0.44 -2.77
N LEU A 45 17.07 -0.39 -1.65
CA LEU A 45 18.52 -0.52 -1.70
C LEU A 45 18.97 -1.97 -1.44
N PRO A 46 19.98 -2.47 -2.18
CA PRO A 46 20.60 -3.77 -1.89
C PRO A 46 21.17 -3.78 -0.47
N PRO A 47 21.28 -4.95 0.17
CA PRO A 47 21.78 -5.06 1.54
C PRO A 47 23.24 -4.58 1.70
N HIS A 48 23.99 -4.51 0.61
CA HIS A 48 25.37 -4.03 0.58
C HIS A 48 25.40 -2.51 0.33
N SER A 49 25.86 -1.73 1.32
CA SER A 49 25.93 -0.26 1.28
C SER A 49 26.72 0.28 0.10
N ASP A 50 27.74 -0.46 -0.33
CA ASP A 50 28.67 -0.02 -1.39
C ASP A 50 27.98 0.06 -2.75
N SER A 51 26.86 -0.64 -2.89
CA SER A 51 26.01 -0.59 -4.09
C SER A 51 24.92 0.47 -4.04
N HIS A 52 24.76 1.22 -2.94
CA HIS A 52 23.68 2.21 -2.79
C HIS A 52 23.82 3.37 -3.76
N ALA A 53 25.02 3.93 -3.91
CA ALA A 53 25.28 5.02 -4.86
C ALA A 53 25.01 4.58 -6.30
N LEU A 54 25.46 3.37 -6.66
CA LEU A 54 25.25 2.80 -7.98
C LEU A 54 23.77 2.54 -8.26
N VAL A 55 23.04 1.97 -7.32
CA VAL A 55 21.60 1.72 -7.46
C VAL A 55 20.82 3.02 -7.53
N SER A 56 21.16 4.02 -6.72
CA SER A 56 20.52 5.34 -6.77
C SER A 56 20.73 6.00 -8.13
N ARG A 57 21.91 5.87 -8.72
CA ARG A 57 22.18 6.36 -10.08
C ARG A 57 21.31 5.65 -11.12
N TYR A 58 21.25 4.32 -11.11
CA TYR A 58 20.39 3.57 -12.05
C TYR A 58 18.91 3.90 -11.89
N ARG A 59 18.47 4.20 -10.66
CA ARG A 59 17.11 4.64 -10.39
C ARG A 59 16.79 5.99 -11.00
N LEU A 60 17.71 6.93 -10.87
CA LEU A 60 17.59 8.26 -11.46
C LEU A 60 17.55 8.15 -12.98
N GLU A 61 18.49 7.43 -13.58
CA GLU A 61 18.53 7.17 -15.02
C GLU A 61 17.21 6.55 -15.52
N GLN A 62 16.71 5.49 -14.86
CA GLN A 62 15.43 4.88 -15.22
C GLN A 62 14.25 5.85 -15.05
N PHE A 63 14.26 6.67 -14.00
CA PHE A 63 13.21 7.65 -13.76
C PHE A 63 13.16 8.69 -14.89
N GLU A 64 14.32 9.22 -15.28
CA GLU A 64 14.48 10.18 -16.37
C GLU A 64 14.12 9.57 -17.74
N ASP A 65 14.56 8.35 -18.01
CA ASP A 65 14.25 7.64 -19.26
C ASP A 65 12.74 7.43 -19.45
N VAL A 66 12.06 6.94 -18.40
CA VAL A 66 10.63 6.63 -18.46
C VAL A 66 9.79 7.92 -18.51
N SER A 67 10.14 8.94 -17.72
CA SER A 67 9.47 10.24 -17.78
C SER A 67 9.71 10.96 -19.12
N GLY A 68 10.93 10.89 -19.66
CA GLY A 68 11.28 11.38 -20.99
C GLY A 68 10.47 10.69 -22.09
N ALA A 69 10.37 9.36 -22.04
CA ALA A 69 9.54 8.59 -22.97
C ALA A 69 8.05 8.98 -22.90
N LEU A 70 7.50 9.15 -21.69
CA LEU A 70 6.12 9.60 -21.50
C LEU A 70 5.89 11.02 -22.06
N THR A 71 6.85 11.92 -21.89
CA THR A 71 6.82 13.28 -22.43
C THR A 71 6.87 13.25 -23.96
N ALA A 72 7.81 12.51 -24.54
CA ALA A 72 7.96 12.35 -25.98
C ALA A 72 6.71 11.73 -26.61
N MET A 73 6.12 10.75 -25.93
CA MET A 73 4.86 10.20 -26.34
C MET A 73 3.75 11.25 -26.23
N ARG A 74 3.79 12.20 -25.28
CA ARG A 74 2.78 13.21 -24.84
C ARG A 74 1.76 12.75 -23.78
N PHE A 75 2.10 11.77 -22.94
CA PHE A 75 1.22 11.27 -21.86
C PHE A 75 1.23 12.19 -20.64
N ILE A 76 2.29 12.99 -20.52
CA ILE A 76 2.52 13.97 -19.46
C ILE A 76 3.00 15.27 -20.10
N HIS A 77 2.91 16.35 -19.35
CA HIS A 77 3.32 17.70 -19.73
C HIS A 77 3.77 18.46 -18.46
N ALA A 78 4.34 19.66 -18.61
CA ALA A 78 4.96 20.38 -17.50
C ALA A 78 4.02 20.67 -16.31
N SER A 79 2.71 20.80 -16.53
CA SER A 79 1.70 20.98 -15.48
C SER A 79 1.06 19.67 -14.98
N THR A 80 1.55 18.50 -15.40
CA THR A 80 1.05 17.22 -14.89
C THR A 80 1.44 17.05 -13.42
N PRO A 81 0.49 16.77 -12.50
CA PRO A 81 0.81 16.51 -11.10
C PRO A 81 1.78 15.33 -10.93
N ALA A 82 2.67 15.40 -9.94
CA ALA A 82 3.69 14.37 -9.70
C ALA A 82 3.07 12.97 -9.46
N THR A 83 2.01 12.86 -8.66
CA THR A 83 1.26 11.60 -8.52
C THR A 83 0.72 11.01 -9.82
N GLU A 84 0.29 11.85 -10.78
CA GLU A 84 -0.15 11.38 -12.10
C GLU A 84 1.03 10.94 -12.95
N LEU A 85 2.16 11.66 -12.90
CA LEU A 85 3.42 11.22 -13.50
C LEU A 85 3.79 9.82 -13.00
N TYR A 86 3.82 9.61 -11.68
CA TYR A 86 4.15 8.31 -11.07
C TYR A 86 3.20 7.20 -11.53
N LEU A 87 1.90 7.49 -11.65
CA LEU A 87 0.94 6.53 -12.19
C LEU A 87 1.27 6.15 -13.64
N ARG A 88 1.59 7.13 -14.50
CA ARG A 88 1.94 6.86 -15.90
C ARG A 88 3.25 6.10 -16.04
N MET A 89 4.24 6.43 -15.21
CA MET A 89 5.51 5.69 -15.15
C MET A 89 5.28 4.24 -14.75
N TYR A 90 4.50 4.02 -13.68
CA TYR A 90 4.14 2.69 -13.22
C TYR A 90 3.40 1.88 -14.30
N GLN A 91 2.44 2.50 -15.00
CA GLN A 91 1.70 1.87 -16.09
C GLN A 91 2.60 1.50 -17.27
N LEU A 92 3.55 2.37 -17.64
CA LEU A 92 4.49 2.09 -18.73
C LEU A 92 5.41 0.92 -18.37
N GLU A 93 6.02 0.95 -17.20
CA GLU A 93 6.94 -0.10 -16.74
C GLU A 93 6.22 -1.45 -16.53
N SER A 94 4.97 -1.42 -16.05
CA SER A 94 4.15 -2.63 -15.89
C SER A 94 3.50 -3.13 -17.19
N ARG A 95 3.76 -2.47 -18.33
CA ARG A 95 3.16 -2.74 -19.65
C ARG A 95 1.62 -2.68 -19.62
N GLN A 96 1.09 -1.80 -18.79
CA GLN A 96 -0.35 -1.53 -18.63
C GLN A 96 -0.74 -0.11 -19.08
N LEU A 97 0.17 0.62 -19.74
CA LEU A 97 -0.14 1.94 -20.27
C LEU A 97 -1.18 1.83 -21.39
N PRO A 98 -2.41 2.35 -21.19
CA PRO A 98 -3.44 2.28 -22.21
C PRO A 98 -3.10 3.22 -23.36
N ARG A 99 -3.73 3.01 -24.51
CA ARG A 99 -3.66 3.98 -25.61
C ARG A 99 -4.23 5.31 -25.14
N ARG A 100 -3.70 6.41 -25.68
CA ARG A 100 -4.17 7.76 -25.35
C ARG A 100 -5.67 7.97 -25.51
N SER A 101 -6.23 7.44 -26.59
CA SER A 101 -7.66 7.51 -26.88
C SER A 101 -8.53 6.71 -25.90
N GLU A 102 -7.91 5.83 -25.12
CA GLU A 102 -8.56 4.91 -24.19
C GLU A 102 -8.22 5.24 -22.73
N LEU A 103 -7.66 6.44 -22.48
CA LEU A 103 -7.30 6.88 -21.14
C LEU A 103 -8.57 6.95 -20.28
N ARG A 104 -8.71 5.94 -19.42
CA ARG A 104 -9.68 5.94 -18.34
C ARG A 104 -9.28 6.97 -17.27
N PRO A 105 -10.22 7.37 -16.41
CA PRO A 105 -9.89 8.11 -15.20
C PRO A 105 -8.72 7.45 -14.45
N PRO A 106 -7.83 8.24 -13.83
CA PRO A 106 -6.71 7.72 -13.06
C PRO A 106 -7.13 6.68 -12.01
N ASP A 107 -6.24 5.75 -11.67
CA ASP A 107 -6.49 4.82 -10.57
C ASP A 107 -6.42 5.60 -9.25
N GLU A 108 -7.58 5.99 -8.74
CA GLU A 108 -7.70 6.74 -7.49
C GLU A 108 -7.08 6.04 -6.28
N ASN A 109 -6.93 4.72 -6.30
CA ASN A 109 -6.23 4.04 -5.21
C ASN A 109 -4.72 4.28 -5.29
N PHE A 110 -4.16 4.22 -6.50
CA PHE A 110 -2.76 4.56 -6.73
C PHE A 110 -2.51 6.03 -6.40
N LEU A 111 -3.37 6.94 -6.86
CA LEU A 111 -3.22 8.36 -6.58
C LEU A 111 -3.31 8.67 -5.08
N ALA A 112 -4.25 8.07 -4.35
CA ALA A 112 -4.33 8.25 -2.90
C ALA A 112 -3.07 7.79 -2.18
N ILE A 113 -2.53 6.62 -2.56
CA ILE A 113 -1.25 6.12 -2.01
C ILE A 113 -0.10 7.06 -2.40
N GLY A 114 -0.08 7.56 -3.64
CA GLY A 114 0.94 8.48 -4.12
C GLY A 114 0.97 9.79 -3.34
N ARG A 115 -0.19 10.41 -3.13
CA ARG A 115 -0.32 11.65 -2.34
C ARG A 115 0.16 11.43 -0.91
N ALA A 116 -0.26 10.32 -0.30
CA ALA A 116 0.18 9.97 1.05
C ALA A 116 1.68 9.69 1.12
N MET A 117 2.36 9.28 0.04
CA MET A 117 3.81 9.07 0.01
C MET A 117 4.58 10.36 -0.26
N GLU A 118 4.04 11.27 -1.08
CA GLU A 118 4.63 12.61 -1.33
C GLU A 118 4.76 13.43 -0.05
N GLU A 119 3.82 13.28 0.90
CA GLU A 119 3.93 13.96 2.20
C GLU A 119 5.01 13.36 3.13
N ILE A 120 5.51 12.17 2.80
CA ILE A 120 6.46 11.42 3.64
C ILE A 120 7.89 11.50 3.05
N VAL A 121 8.00 11.69 1.74
CA VAL A 121 9.25 11.55 0.99
C VAL A 121 9.42 12.77 0.08
N ASP A 122 10.44 13.58 0.38
CA ASP A 122 10.71 14.81 -0.38
C ASP A 122 11.32 14.55 -1.75
N ASP A 123 12.19 13.53 -1.88
CA ASP A 123 12.86 13.23 -3.14
C ASP A 123 11.88 12.52 -4.11
N PRO A 124 11.66 13.06 -5.32
CA PRO A 124 10.66 12.55 -6.25
C PRO A 124 11.03 11.18 -6.85
N VAL A 125 12.33 10.86 -6.94
CA VAL A 125 12.80 9.57 -7.44
C VAL A 125 12.53 8.52 -6.37
N ASP A 126 12.98 8.75 -5.14
CA ASP A 126 12.72 7.85 -4.01
C ASP A 126 11.23 7.68 -3.75
N CYS A 127 10.44 8.76 -3.85
CA CYS A 127 8.99 8.72 -3.71
C CYS A 127 8.36 7.78 -4.76
N TYR A 128 8.71 7.93 -6.04
CA TYR A 128 8.26 7.02 -7.09
C TYR A 128 8.61 5.55 -6.80
N TRP A 129 9.88 5.30 -6.44
CA TRP A 129 10.36 3.95 -6.18
C TRP A 129 9.68 3.32 -4.96
N LEU A 130 9.40 4.10 -3.92
CA LEU A 130 8.62 3.68 -2.75
C LEU A 130 7.19 3.32 -3.13
N ILE A 131 6.50 4.19 -3.87
CA ILE A 131 5.14 3.92 -4.36
C ILE A 131 5.11 2.65 -5.21
N ARG A 132 6.03 2.53 -6.18
CA ARG A 132 6.12 1.35 -7.07
C ARG A 132 6.36 0.07 -6.26
N CYS A 133 7.32 0.07 -5.34
CA CYS A 133 7.60 -1.08 -4.48
C CYS A 133 6.40 -1.43 -3.60
N PHE A 134 5.73 -0.43 -3.02
CA PHE A 134 4.54 -0.62 -2.21
C PHE A 134 3.41 -1.26 -3.02
N VAL A 135 3.04 -0.67 -4.16
CA VAL A 135 1.94 -1.14 -5.01
C VAL A 135 2.22 -2.55 -5.53
N ASN A 136 3.46 -2.85 -5.95
CA ASN A 136 3.82 -4.19 -6.41
C ASN A 136 3.76 -5.22 -5.30
N GLN A 137 4.35 -4.92 -4.14
CA GLN A 137 4.27 -5.82 -2.99
C GLN A 137 2.83 -6.01 -2.52
N PHE A 138 2.02 -4.96 -2.58
CA PHE A 138 0.63 -5.00 -2.21
C PHE A 138 -0.17 -5.95 -3.10
N LYS A 139 0.00 -5.81 -4.43
CA LYS A 139 -0.62 -6.71 -5.41
C LYS A 139 -0.13 -8.15 -5.28
N LEU A 140 1.17 -8.37 -5.17
CA LEU A 140 1.77 -9.71 -5.17
C LEU A 140 1.55 -10.47 -3.84
N LYS A 141 1.66 -9.80 -2.70
CA LYS A 141 1.58 -10.46 -1.38
C LYS A 141 0.17 -10.51 -0.82
N PHE A 142 -0.64 -9.50 -1.12
CA PHE A 142 -1.96 -9.33 -0.49
C PHE A 142 -3.13 -9.39 -1.48
N GLY A 143 -2.88 -9.49 -2.78
CA GLY A 143 -3.91 -9.58 -3.82
C GLY A 143 -5.01 -10.60 -3.51
N ASP A 144 -4.62 -11.82 -3.12
CA ASP A 144 -5.55 -12.89 -2.79
C ASP A 144 -6.22 -12.73 -1.42
N SER A 145 -5.61 -11.96 -0.51
CA SER A 145 -6.11 -11.76 0.85
C SER A 145 -7.13 -10.62 0.94
N ILE A 146 -7.00 -9.58 0.12
CA ILE A 146 -7.85 -8.38 0.16
C ILE A 146 -9.35 -8.68 0.05
N PRO A 147 -9.82 -9.56 -0.87
CA PRO A 147 -11.25 -9.90 -0.96
C PRO A 147 -11.82 -10.54 0.31
N HIS A 148 -10.97 -11.08 1.19
CA HIS A 148 -11.37 -11.74 2.43
C HIS A 148 -11.38 -10.81 3.65
N LEU A 149 -10.72 -9.65 3.57
CA LEU A 149 -10.60 -8.70 4.68
C LEU A 149 -11.95 -8.19 5.21
N PRO A 150 -12.99 -7.91 4.40
CA PRO A 150 -14.31 -7.55 4.93
C PRO A 150 -14.89 -8.61 5.86
N LYS A 151 -14.77 -9.89 5.50
CA LYS A 151 -15.23 -11.01 6.35
C LYS A 151 -14.40 -11.13 7.62
N SER A 152 -13.10 -10.88 7.53
CA SER A 152 -12.23 -10.83 8.70
C SER A 152 -12.62 -9.69 9.63
N LEU A 153 -12.93 -8.50 9.10
CA LEU A 153 -13.40 -7.36 9.90
C LEU A 153 -14.68 -7.71 10.67
N GLU A 154 -15.67 -8.30 10.00
CA GLU A 154 -16.88 -8.77 10.67
C GLU A 154 -16.57 -9.76 11.79
N HIS A 155 -15.66 -10.70 11.56
CA HIS A 155 -15.25 -11.67 12.57
C HIS A 155 -14.61 -11.00 13.79
N PHE A 156 -13.66 -10.07 13.57
CA PHE A 156 -13.01 -9.37 14.68
C PHE A 156 -13.99 -8.48 15.43
N LEU A 157 -14.85 -7.75 14.73
CA LEU A 157 -15.87 -6.92 15.36
C LEU A 157 -16.83 -7.77 16.20
N SER A 158 -17.14 -9.00 15.77
CA SER A 158 -17.96 -9.92 16.57
C SER A 158 -17.30 -10.37 17.87
N GLN A 159 -15.96 -10.31 17.97
CA GLN A 159 -15.23 -10.69 19.18
C GLN A 159 -15.02 -9.50 20.11
N GLU A 160 -14.79 -8.32 19.54
CA GLU A 160 -14.56 -7.07 20.29
C GLU A 160 -15.88 -6.46 20.78
N ASP A 161 -16.87 -6.33 19.89
CA ASP A 161 -18.17 -5.74 20.21
C ASP A 161 -19.29 -6.33 19.33
N ALA A 162 -19.91 -7.40 19.83
CA ALA A 162 -21.01 -8.06 19.15
C ALA A 162 -22.28 -7.21 19.06
N ALA A 163 -22.50 -6.26 19.98
CA ALA A 163 -23.66 -5.38 19.98
C ALA A 163 -23.55 -4.35 18.85
N LEU A 164 -22.35 -3.78 18.66
CA LEU A 164 -22.05 -2.90 17.53
C LEU A 164 -22.19 -3.63 16.19
N LEU A 165 -21.67 -4.85 16.08
CA LEU A 165 -21.84 -5.65 14.86
C LEU A 165 -23.33 -5.91 14.57
N ALA A 166 -24.12 -6.26 15.58
CA ALA A 166 -25.56 -6.48 15.42
C ALA A 166 -26.26 -5.19 14.96
N HIS A 167 -25.93 -4.04 15.54
CA HIS A 167 -26.47 -2.75 15.12
C HIS A 167 -26.12 -2.40 13.67
N LEU A 168 -24.87 -2.61 13.24
CA LEU A 168 -24.43 -2.38 11.85
C LEU A 168 -25.11 -3.33 10.86
N LYS A 169 -25.44 -4.56 11.27
CA LYS A 169 -26.21 -5.51 10.46
C LYS A 169 -27.67 -5.09 10.34
N THR A 170 -28.31 -4.75 11.46
CA THR A 170 -29.72 -4.35 11.49
C THR A 170 -29.97 -3.04 10.75
N SER A 171 -29.03 -2.08 10.83
CA SER A 171 -29.11 -0.82 10.09
C SER A 171 -28.73 -0.94 8.61
N GLY A 172 -28.22 -2.08 8.16
CA GLY A 172 -27.64 -2.23 6.83
C GLY A 172 -26.33 -1.48 6.63
N ALA A 173 -25.80 -0.75 7.60
CA ALA A 173 -24.58 0.04 7.43
C ALA A 173 -23.34 -0.82 7.08
N LEU A 174 -23.35 -2.11 7.45
CA LEU A 174 -22.20 -3.00 7.27
C LEU A 174 -21.73 -3.15 5.82
N HIS A 175 -22.63 -3.12 4.83
CA HIS A 175 -22.26 -3.19 3.41
C HIS A 175 -21.89 -1.83 2.82
N SER A 176 -22.24 -0.74 3.52
CA SER A 176 -21.91 0.64 3.13
C SER A 176 -20.56 1.12 3.66
N LEU A 177 -19.89 0.31 4.48
CA LEU A 177 -18.57 0.66 5.02
C LEU A 177 -17.55 0.85 3.89
N PRO A 178 -16.60 1.79 4.03
CA PRO A 178 -15.67 2.15 2.98
C PRO A 178 -14.50 1.13 2.88
N TYR A 179 -14.81 -0.13 2.61
CA TYR A 179 -13.82 -1.21 2.51
C TYR A 179 -12.71 -0.94 1.49
N CYS A 180 -13.03 -0.28 0.37
CA CYS A 180 -12.02 0.14 -0.61
C CYS A 180 -11.02 1.13 -0.01
N LEU A 181 -11.49 2.11 0.77
CA LEU A 181 -10.64 3.09 1.44
C LEU A 181 -9.71 2.42 2.46
N TRP A 182 -10.26 1.53 3.29
CA TRP A 182 -9.49 0.86 4.34
C TRP A 182 -8.51 -0.16 3.78
N PHE A 183 -8.96 -1.01 2.86
CA PHE A 183 -8.21 -2.19 2.46
C PHE A 183 -7.51 -2.06 1.12
N ARG A 184 -7.96 -1.21 0.19
CA ARG A 184 -7.24 -1.00 -1.09
C ARG A 184 -6.34 0.24 -1.07
N ARG A 185 -6.74 1.28 -0.34
CA ARG A 185 -5.94 2.50 -0.16
C ARG A 185 -5.12 2.48 1.12
N CYS A 186 -5.22 1.42 1.93
CA CYS A 186 -4.51 1.30 3.20
C CYS A 186 -4.71 2.55 4.08
N PHE A 187 -5.93 3.09 4.12
CA PHE A 187 -6.31 4.31 4.85
C PHE A 187 -5.68 5.62 4.33
N ALA A 188 -5.00 5.60 3.18
CA ALA A 188 -4.55 6.83 2.52
C ALA A 188 -5.75 7.73 2.19
N GLY A 189 -5.66 8.99 2.62
CA GLY A 189 -6.77 9.96 2.55
C GLY A 189 -7.86 9.78 3.61
N CYS A 190 -7.68 8.89 4.59
CA CYS A 190 -8.59 8.69 5.73
C CYS A 190 -7.95 9.07 7.07
N LEU A 191 -6.68 8.72 7.26
CA LEU A 191 -5.91 9.06 8.45
C LEU A 191 -4.82 10.05 8.08
N PRO A 192 -4.46 11.01 8.95
CA PRO A 192 -3.33 11.89 8.71
C PRO A 192 -2.05 11.06 8.59
N GLU A 193 -1.14 11.52 7.75
CA GLU A 193 0.04 10.82 7.27
C GLU A 193 0.97 10.50 8.43
N SER A 194 1.08 11.43 9.38
CA SER A 194 1.78 11.23 10.64
C SER A 194 1.20 10.07 11.48
N SER A 195 -0.09 9.75 11.38
CA SER A 195 -0.74 8.60 12.03
C SER A 195 -0.64 7.31 11.21
N LEU A 196 -0.74 7.40 9.88
CA LEU A 196 -0.41 6.29 8.97
C LEU A 196 1.05 5.83 9.19
N GLN A 197 1.94 6.78 9.45
CA GLN A 197 3.32 6.54 9.88
C GLN A 197 3.38 5.96 11.31
N ARG A 198 2.62 6.50 12.27
CA ARG A 198 2.71 6.20 13.71
C ARG A 198 2.08 4.91 14.20
N SER A 199 1.08 4.32 13.55
CA SER A 199 0.57 2.99 13.97
C SER A 199 1.63 1.87 13.88
N GLY A 200 2.86 2.18 13.43
CA GLY A 200 4.07 1.37 13.55
C GLY A 200 5.03 1.73 14.71
N HIS A 201 4.75 2.72 15.56
CA HIS A 201 5.51 2.99 16.78
C HIS A 201 4.72 2.40 17.95
N ASN A 202 5.12 1.22 18.42
CA ASN A 202 4.75 0.85 19.77
C ASN A 202 5.79 1.54 20.64
N ASP A 203 5.41 2.65 21.26
CA ASP A 203 6.14 3.19 22.40
C ASP A 203 6.08 2.14 23.50
N GLY A 204 7.02 1.19 23.44
CA GLY A 204 7.43 0.42 24.60
C GLY A 204 8.20 1.34 25.52
N LEU A 205 7.48 2.24 26.19
CA LEU A 205 7.95 2.80 27.44
C LEU A 205 7.81 1.69 28.48
N GLY A 206 8.95 1.08 28.80
CA GLY A 206 9.17 0.51 30.13
C GLY A 206 9.30 1.61 31.16
#